data_AF-A0A5D4SQ72-F1
#
_entry.id   AF-A0A5D4SQ72-F1
#
_cell.length_a   1.000
_cell.length_b   1.000
_cell.length_c   1.000
_cell.angle_alpha   90.00
_cell.angle_beta   90.00
_cell.angle_gamma   90.00
#
_symmetry.space_group_name_H-M   'P 1'
#
loop_
_entity.id
_entity.type
_entity.pdbx_description
1 polymer ?
#
loop_
_entity_poly.entity_id
_entity_poly.type
_entity_poly.pdbx_seq_one_letter_code
_entity_poly.pdbx_strand_id
1 'polypeptide(L)' 'MRKAYSIKDLIAYLDMKDYPLSEEAILDLIQKRKLPHQRPFGSMIVFDLDHIDWWVDHQRSNG' A
#
# COMPACT_ATOMS: atom_id res chain seq x y z
N MET A 1 2.01 -6.68 -13.12
CA MET A 1 2.32 -7.75 -12.13
C MET A 1 3.54 -7.40 -11.31
N ARG A 2 3.48 -6.28 -10.59
CA ARG A 2 4.50 -5.89 -9.61
C ARG A 2 3.88 -6.07 -8.22
N LYS A 3 4.60 -6.72 -7.32
CA LYS A 3 4.09 -7.12 -6.00
C LYS A 3 5.04 -6.65 -4.92
N ALA A 4 4.49 -6.12 -3.83
CA ALA A 4 5.19 -5.99 -2.55
C ALA A 4 4.64 -7.02 -1.58
N TYR A 5 5.52 -7.79 -0.93
CA TYR A 5 5.15 -8.93 -0.08
C TYR A 5 5.22 -8.61 1.41
N SER A 6 5.56 -7.37 1.75
CA SER A 6 5.60 -6.87 3.12
C SER A 6 5.26 -5.38 3.18
N ILE A 7 4.94 -4.90 4.38
CA ILE A 7 4.74 -3.46 4.62
C ILE A 7 6.03 -2.68 4.34
N LYS A 8 7.20 -3.25 4.66
CA LYS A 8 8.50 -2.63 4.40
C LYS A 8 8.75 -2.42 2.90
N ASP A 9 8.44 -3.43 2.09
CA ASP A 9 8.54 -3.31 0.63
C ASP A 9 7.61 -2.23 0.09
N LEU A 10 6.40 -2.12 0.67
CA LEU A 10 5.45 -1.07 0.29
C LEU A 10 5.97 0.32 0.70
N ILE A 11 6.54 0.48 1.89
CA ILE A 11 7.11 1.76 2.34
C ILE A 11 8.21 2.22 1.38
N ALA A 12 9.15 1.34 1.05
CA ALA A 12 10.23 1.65 0.11
C ALA A 12 9.68 2.03 -1.28
N TYR A 13 8.63 1.33 -1.73
CA TYR A 13 7.99 1.63 -3.01
C TYR A 13 7.30 3.00 -3.01
N LEU A 14 6.57 3.30 -1.94
CA LEU A 14 5.84 4.56 -1.78
C LEU A 14 6.78 5.77 -1.64
N ASP A 15 7.92 5.58 -0.98
CA ASP A 15 8.99 6.58 -0.91
C ASP A 15 9.55 6.91 -2.30
N MET A 16 9.82 5.88 -3.13
CA MET A 16 10.25 6.05 -4.52
C MET A 16 9.21 6.77 -5.41
N LYS A 17 7.94 6.82 -4.99
CA LYS A 17 6.82 7.44 -5.72
C LYS A 17 6.48 8.84 -5.21
N ASP A 18 7.31 9.43 -4.34
CA ASP A 18 7.04 10.70 -3.66
C ASP A 18 5.70 10.67 -2.90
N TYR A 19 5.39 9.52 -2.27
CA TYR A 19 4.20 9.35 -1.42
C TYR A 19 4.57 8.62 -0.12
N PRO A 20 5.53 9.12 0.67
CA PRO A 20 6.01 8.40 1.85
C PRO A 20 4.89 8.22 2.89
N LEU A 21 4.75 7.00 3.40
CA LEU A 21 3.87 6.66 4.52
C LEU A 21 4.65 5.94 5.60
N SER A 22 4.31 6.21 6.86
CA SER A 22 4.84 5.44 7.99
C SER A 22 4.19 4.05 8.06
N GLU A 23 4.88 3.11 8.72
CA GLU A 23 4.33 1.78 8.99
C GLU A 23 3.00 1.86 9.76
N GLU A 24 2.90 2.75 10.75
CA GLU A 24 1.68 3.01 11.51
C GLU A 24 0.53 3.48 10.63
N ALA A 25 0.79 4.42 9.69
CA ALA A 25 -0.22 4.91 8.76
C ALA A 25 -0.71 3.80 7.81
N ILE A 26 0.20 2.97 7.30
CA ILE A 26 -0.15 1.83 6.45
C ILE A 26 -1.01 0.84 7.25
N LEU A 27 -0.64 0.52 8.49
CA LEU A 27 -1.41 -0.37 9.35
C LEU A 27 -2.81 0.17 9.62
N ASP A 28 -2.94 1.46 9.92
CA ASP A 28 -4.24 2.12 10.11
C ASP A 28 -5.10 2.06 8.84
N LEU A 29 -4.52 2.32 7.67
CA LEU A 29 -5.24 2.24 6.40
C LEU A 29 -5.68 0.81 6.06
N ILE A 30 -4.87 -0.20 6.39
CA ILE A 30 -5.22 -1.62 6.25
C ILE A 30 -6.39 -1.96 7.18
N GLN A 31 -6.33 -1.54 8.44
CA GLN A 31 -7.40 -1.75 9.42
C GLN A 31 -8.71 -1.08 8.97
N LYS A 32 -8.63 0.14 8.44
CA LYS A 32 -9.76 0.89 7.89
C LYS A 32 -10.21 0.40 6.50
N ARG A 33 -9.55 -0.60 5.92
CA ARG A 33 -9.79 -1.12 4.57
C ARG A 33 -9.73 -0.05 3.47
N LYS A 34 -8.90 0.98 3.67
CA LYS A 34 -8.71 2.09 2.73
C LYS A 34 -7.54 1.87 1.77
N LEU A 35 -6.55 1.07 2.17
CA LEU A 35 -5.41 0.72 1.31
C LEU A 35 -5.67 -0.63 0.60
N PRO A 36 -5.51 -0.71 -0.74
CA PRO A 36 -5.66 -1.95 -1.48
C PRO A 36 -4.62 -2.99 -1.02
N HIS A 37 -5.09 -4.15 -0.57
CA HIS A 37 -4.22 -5.24 -0.12
C HIS A 37 -4.90 -6.59 -0.30
N GLN A 38 -4.09 -7.65 -0.37
CA GLN A 38 -4.54 -9.04 -0.45
C GLN A 38 -4.00 -9.80 0.76
N ARG A 39 -4.80 -10.74 1.27
CA ARG A 39 -4.38 -11.69 2.32
C ARG A 39 -4.54 -13.11 1.80
N PRO A 40 -3.57 -13.60 0.99
CA PRO A 40 -3.72 -14.90 0.34
C PRO A 40 -3.72 -16.04 1.34
N PHE A 41 -2.87 -16.00 2.38
CA PHE A 41 -2.78 -17.04 3.40
C PHE A 41 -2.37 -16.46 4.76
N GLY A 42 -3.09 -16.83 5.83
CA GLY A 42 -2.73 -16.50 7.20
C GLY A 42 -2.48 -15.01 7.44
N SER A 43 -1.29 -14.69 7.95
CA SER A 43 -0.83 -13.32 8.24
C SER A 43 -0.11 -12.64 7.08
N MET A 44 0.01 -13.30 5.92
CA MET A 44 0.70 -12.72 4.76
C MET A 44 -0.14 -11.61 4.14
N ILE A 45 0.49 -10.45 3.94
CA ILE A 45 -0.12 -9.30 3.25
C ILE A 45 0.64 -9.08 1.96
N VAL A 46 -0.08 -8.95 0.86
CA VAL A 46 0.47 -8.69 -0.47
C VAL A 46 -0.19 -7.46 -1.06
N PHE A 47 0.62 -6.57 -1.62
CA PHE A 47 0.16 -5.38 -2.31
C PHE A 47 0.42 -5.56 -3.80
N ASP A 48 -0.63 -5.37 -4.60
CA ASP A 48 -0.49 -5.25 -6.04
C ASP A 48 -0.12 -3.80 -6.37
N LEU A 49 1.11 -3.58 -6.85
CA LEU A 49 1.61 -2.22 -7.04
C LEU A 49 0.87 -1.48 -8.15
N ASP A 50 0.23 -2.20 -9.08
CA ASP A 50 -0.58 -1.56 -10.11
C ASP A 50 -1.87 -0.98 -9.49
N HIS A 51 -2.43 -1.62 -8.46
CA HIS A 51 -3.53 -1.08 -7.65
C HIS A 51 -3.07 0.00 -6.67
N ILE A 52 -1.85 -0.10 -6.13
CA ILE A 52 -1.28 0.94 -5.27
C ILE A 52 -1.07 2.22 -6.06
N ASP A 53 -0.50 2.14 -7.28
CA ASP A 53 -0.33 3.31 -8.16
C ASP A 53 -1.66 4.04 -8.38
N TRP A 54 -2.70 3.30 -8.79
CA TRP A 54 -4.05 3.85 -8.92
C TRP A 54 -4.57 4.50 -7.64
N TRP A 55 -4.34 3.86 -6.50
CA TRP A 55 -4.80 4.36 -5.20
C TRP A 55 -4.10 5.65 -4.80
N VAL A 56 -2.78 5.75 -5.02
CA VAL A 56 -2.01 6.98 -4.78
C VAL A 56 -2.55 8.13 -5.63
N ASP A 57 -2.80 7.88 -6.92
CA ASP A 57 -3.36 8.90 -7.83
C ASP A 57 -4.75 9.35 -7.38
N HIS A 58 -5.57 8.43 -6.87
CA HIS A 58 -6.88 8.75 -6.30
C HIS A 58 -6.79 9.56 -5.01
N GLN A 59 -5.81 9.29 -4.14
CA GLN A 59 -5.61 10.09 -2.92
C GLN A 59 -5.15 11.51 -3.26
N ARG A 60 -4.26 11.67 -4.24
CA ARG A 60 -3.77 12.98 -4.70
C ARG A 60 -4.86 13.84 -5.34
N SER A 61 -5.81 13.20 -6.04
CA SER A 61 -6.90 13.89 -6.74
C SER A 61 -8.06 14.27 -5.83
N ASN A 62 -8.20 13.61 -4.68
CA ASN A 62 -9.24 13.87 -3.68
C ASN A 62 -8.72 14.67 -2.46
N GLY A 63 -7.51 15.25 -2.57
CA GLY A 63 -6.85 16.05 -1.54
C GLY A 63 -7.05 17.55 -1.72
#